data_AF-A0A972P6V2-F1
#
_entry.id   AF-A0A972P6V2-F1
#
_cell.length_a   1.000
_cell.length_b   1.000
_cell.length_c   1.000
_cell.angle_alpha   90.00
_cell.angle_beta   90.00
_cell.angle_gamma   90.00
#
_symmetry.space_group_name_H-M   'P 1'
#
loop_
_entity.id
_entity.type
_entity.pdbx_description
1 polymer ?
#
loop_
_entity_poly.entity_id
_entity_poly.type
_entity_poly.pdbx_seq_one_letter_code
_entity_poly.pdbx_strand_id
1 'polypeptide(L)'
;MAEKGARIELEAVARQMFIDGQSLTAIETVLGVSRQTLSAWKARTKKPGEEFDEWDKARARKATFGLRMEALLERELSFAEEREPGAIEGATLDNLSKLGALVVKFRAVENQGAGYDRAQVFLENMQWIVAWLRENDPEGLKILAADFDAMTMQFKTECMSHGNA
;
A
#
# COMPACT_ATOMS: atom_id res chain seq x y z
N MET A 1 16.88 14.26 -20.04
CA MET A 1 17.61 12.98 -20.10
C MET A 1 18.53 12.94 -18.88
N ALA A 2 18.11 12.31 -17.78
CA ALA A 2 18.93 12.26 -16.56
C ALA A 2 20.18 11.40 -16.82
N GLU A 3 21.35 11.93 -16.45
CA GLU A 3 22.65 11.28 -16.62
C GLU A 3 22.68 9.90 -15.94
N LYS A 4 23.47 8.97 -16.49
CA LYS A 4 23.55 7.56 -16.02
C LYS A 4 23.81 7.40 -14.52
N GLY A 5 24.44 8.38 -13.86
CA GLY A 5 24.65 8.40 -12.40
C GLY A 5 23.35 8.63 -11.61
N ALA A 6 22.56 9.63 -12.00
CA ALA A 6 21.27 9.93 -11.40
C ALA A 6 20.29 8.75 -11.53
N ARG A 7 20.40 7.97 -12.62
CA ARG A 7 19.58 6.76 -12.79
C ARG A 7 19.81 5.72 -11.69
N ILE A 8 21.07 5.41 -11.34
CA ILE A 8 21.35 4.31 -10.39
C ILE A 8 20.80 4.65 -9.01
N GLU A 9 20.94 5.90 -8.58
CA GLU A 9 20.41 6.39 -7.32
C GLU A 9 18.87 6.42 -7.33
N LEU A 10 18.27 6.96 -8.39
CA LEU A 10 16.80 7.00 -8.54
C LEU A 10 16.19 5.61 -8.65
N GLU A 11 16.87 4.66 -9.31
CA GLU A 11 16.41 3.27 -9.44
C GLU A 11 16.43 2.56 -8.08
N ALA A 12 17.45 2.79 -7.25
CA ALA A 12 17.52 2.24 -5.89
C ALA A 12 16.41 2.80 -4.98
N VAL A 13 16.17 4.12 -5.03
CA VAL A 13 15.11 4.77 -4.25
C VAL A 13 13.73 4.32 -4.73
N ALA A 14 13.48 4.32 -6.04
CA ALA A 14 12.23 3.84 -6.61
C ALA A 14 11.94 2.38 -6.24
N ARG A 15 12.97 1.52 -6.25
CA ARG A 15 12.85 0.12 -5.82
C ARG A 15 12.42 0.03 -4.37
N GLN A 16 13.05 0.80 -3.48
CA GLN A 16 12.72 0.79 -2.06
C GLN A 16 11.28 1.28 -1.83
N MET A 17 10.86 2.37 -2.47
CA MET A 17 9.49 2.89 -2.39
C MET A 17 8.45 1.88 -2.90
N PHE A 18 8.77 1.13 -3.95
CA PHE A 18 7.90 0.06 -4.46
C PHE A 18 7.80 -1.11 -3.48
N ILE A 19 8.92 -1.52 -2.88
CA ILE A 19 8.96 -2.55 -1.82
C ILE A 19 8.17 -2.08 -0.59
N ASP A 20 8.19 -0.78 -0.30
CA ASP A 20 7.47 -0.16 0.80
C ASP A 20 5.96 -0.02 0.55
N GLY A 21 5.49 -0.41 -0.63
CA GLY A 21 4.07 -0.53 -0.94
C GLY A 21 3.57 0.50 -1.94
N GLN A 22 4.37 1.50 -2.32
CA GLN A 22 3.93 2.50 -3.27
C GLN A 22 3.66 1.92 -4.67
N SER A 23 2.71 2.54 -5.37
CA SER A 23 2.43 2.25 -6.78
C SER A 23 3.46 2.95 -7.68
N LEU A 24 3.65 2.45 -8.90
CA LEU A 24 4.53 3.12 -9.87
C LEU A 24 4.09 4.55 -10.19
N THR A 25 2.79 4.83 -10.11
CA THR A 25 2.24 6.19 -10.30
C THR A 25 2.60 7.10 -9.13
N ALA A 26 2.51 6.62 -7.88
CA ALA A 26 2.93 7.39 -6.72
C ALA A 26 4.44 7.70 -6.75
N ILE A 27 5.25 6.71 -7.14
CA ILE A 27 6.70 6.87 -7.28
C ILE A 27 7.04 7.86 -8.40
N GLU A 28 6.31 7.83 -9.51
CA GLU A 28 6.43 8.80 -10.60
C GLU A 28 6.21 10.24 -10.11
N THR A 29 5.18 10.48 -9.31
CA THR A 29 4.89 11.80 -8.73
C THR A 29 6.02 12.27 -7.80
N VAL A 30 6.58 11.38 -6.98
CA VAL A 30 7.61 11.75 -6.00
C VAL A 30 8.99 11.95 -6.65
N LEU A 31 9.36 11.07 -7.58
CA LEU A 31 10.71 11.08 -8.17
C LEU A 31 10.78 11.82 -9.52
N GLY A 32 9.64 12.21 -10.10
CA GLY A 32 9.58 12.83 -11.43
C GLY A 32 10.03 11.88 -12.57
N VAL A 33 10.03 10.57 -12.31
CA VAL A 33 10.43 9.54 -13.28
C VAL A 33 9.18 8.91 -13.88
N SER A 34 9.06 8.90 -15.21
CA SER A 34 7.85 8.38 -15.86
C SER A 34 7.53 6.92 -15.47
N ARG A 35 6.24 6.59 -15.38
CA ARG A 35 5.78 5.21 -15.10
C ARG A 35 6.38 4.19 -16.07
N GLN A 36 6.53 4.55 -17.34
CA GLN A 36 7.10 3.70 -18.38
C GLN A 36 8.57 3.38 -18.10
N THR A 37 9.33 4.37 -17.61
CA THR A 37 10.74 4.18 -17.22
C THR A 37 10.85 3.26 -16.01
N LEU A 38 10.02 3.47 -14.98
CA LEU A 38 9.98 2.59 -13.80
C LEU A 38 9.61 1.14 -14.16
N SER A 39 8.61 0.96 -15.03
CA SER A 39 8.22 -0.36 -15.54
C SER A 39 9.34 -1.02 -16.32
N ALA A 40 10.10 -0.26 -17.12
CA ALA A 40 11.25 -0.79 -17.86
C ALA A 40 12.39 -1.20 -16.92
N TRP A 41 12.61 -0.50 -15.80
CA TRP A 41 13.59 -0.89 -14.78
C TRP A 41 13.20 -2.20 -14.09
N LYS A 42 11.94 -2.33 -13.67
CA LYS A 42 11.39 -3.59 -13.14
C LYS A 42 11.58 -4.76 -14.12
N ALA A 43 11.14 -4.59 -15.36
CA ALA A 43 11.20 -5.62 -16.39
C ALA A 43 12.62 -6.12 -16.68
N ARG A 44 13.64 -5.26 -16.56
CA ARG A 44 15.06 -5.67 -16.73
C ARG A 44 15.54 -6.64 -15.66
N THR A 45 14.92 -6.63 -14.49
CA THR A 45 15.29 -7.54 -13.39
C THR A 45 14.61 -8.89 -13.47
N LYS A 46 13.63 -9.05 -14.37
CA LYS A 46 12.90 -10.30 -14.58
C LYS A 46 13.77 -11.30 -15.34
N LYS A 47 13.97 -12.50 -14.78
CA LYS A 47 14.70 -13.57 -15.48
C LYS A 47 13.79 -14.27 -16.50
N PRO A 48 14.34 -14.82 -17.60
CA PRO A 48 13.57 -15.62 -18.54
C PRO A 48 12.89 -16.81 -17.84
N GLY A 49 11.60 -17.00 -18.08
CA GLY A 49 10.81 -18.10 -17.50
C GLY A 49 10.27 -17.85 -16.09
N GLU A 50 10.59 -16.72 -15.45
CA GLU A 50 9.97 -16.34 -14.17
C GLU A 50 8.73 -15.47 -14.40
N GLU A 51 7.75 -15.57 -13.50
CA GLU A 51 6.54 -14.74 -13.54
C GLU A 51 6.78 -13.34 -12.95
N PHE A 52 7.49 -13.29 -11.82
CA PHE A 52 7.72 -12.08 -11.03
C PHE A 52 9.13 -11.52 -11.21
N ASP A 53 9.25 -10.19 -11.24
CA ASP A 53 10.53 -9.50 -11.22
C ASP A 53 11.14 -9.43 -9.80
N GLU A 54 12.39 -8.99 -9.68
CA GLU A 54 13.08 -8.95 -8.38
C GLU A 54 12.53 -7.88 -7.42
N TRP A 55 11.80 -6.88 -7.92
CA TRP A 55 11.12 -5.89 -7.07
C TRP A 55 9.85 -6.50 -6.50
N ASP A 56 9.07 -7.23 -7.30
CA ASP A 56 7.88 -7.97 -6.85
C ASP A 56 8.25 -9.04 -5.82
N LYS A 57 9.29 -9.83 -6.08
CA LYS A 57 9.80 -10.80 -5.10
C LYS A 57 10.29 -10.13 -3.81
N ALA A 58 10.92 -8.96 -3.89
CA ALA A 58 11.37 -8.24 -2.71
C ALA A 58 10.18 -7.70 -1.90
N ARG A 59 9.16 -7.17 -2.56
CA ARG A 59 7.90 -6.74 -1.95
C ARG A 59 7.18 -7.90 -1.26
N ALA A 60 7.05 -9.04 -1.94
CA ALA A 60 6.46 -10.25 -1.38
C ALA A 60 7.24 -10.76 -0.16
N ARG A 61 8.59 -10.79 -0.22
CA ARG A 61 9.42 -11.16 0.94
C ARG A 61 9.20 -10.24 2.14
N LYS A 62 9.05 -8.93 1.92
CA LYS A 62 8.77 -7.97 2.99
C LYS A 62 7.39 -8.19 3.62
N ALA A 63 6.35 -8.39 2.80
CA ALA A 63 5.01 -8.70 3.31
C ALA A 63 5.00 -10.00 4.14
N THR A 64 5.65 -11.07 3.64
CA THR A 64 5.80 -12.33 4.39
C THR A 64 6.59 -12.14 5.69
N PHE A 65 7.57 -11.24 5.72
CA PHE A 65 8.32 -10.92 6.93
C PHE A 65 7.45 -10.22 7.99
N GLY A 66 6.61 -9.25 7.58
CA GLY A 66 5.65 -8.60 8.47
C GLY A 66 4.72 -9.61 9.15
N LEU A 67 4.10 -10.48 8.36
CA LEU A 67 3.24 -11.56 8.85
C LEU A 67 3.96 -12.50 9.84
N ARG A 68 5.23 -12.83 9.56
CA ARG A 68 6.04 -13.67 10.48
C ARG A 68 6.31 -12.97 11.80
N MET A 69 6.55 -11.66 11.81
CA MET A 69 6.75 -10.93 13.06
C MET A 69 5.46 -10.81 13.87
N GLU A 70 4.32 -10.64 13.21
CA GLU A 70 3.01 -10.66 13.88
C GLU A 70 2.75 -12.00 14.54
N ALA A 71 2.96 -13.10 13.81
CA ALA A 71 2.81 -14.45 14.35
C ALA A 71 3.79 -14.74 15.52
N LEU A 72 5.01 -14.20 15.46
CA LEU A 72 5.97 -14.32 16.55
C LEU A 72 5.51 -13.54 17.79
N LEU A 73 5.04 -12.30 17.62
CA LEU A 73 4.51 -11.49 18.71
C LEU A 73 3.30 -12.16 19.36
N GLU A 74 2.36 -12.66 18.57
CA GLU A 74 1.16 -13.36 19.05
C GLU A 74 1.54 -14.60 19.87
N ARG A 75 2.47 -15.41 19.36
CA ARG A 75 2.99 -16.57 20.09
C ARG A 75 3.62 -16.19 21.44
N GLU A 76 4.44 -15.15 21.48
CA GLU A 76 5.11 -14.71 22.71
C GLU A 76 4.11 -14.09 23.70
N LEU A 77 3.07 -13.40 23.21
CA LEU A 77 1.98 -12.89 24.04
C LEU A 77 1.18 -14.04 24.65
N SER A 78 0.77 -15.04 23.86
CA SER A 78 0.08 -16.23 24.37
C SER A 78 0.92 -16.97 25.42
N PHE A 79 2.23 -17.13 25.17
CA PHE A 79 3.13 -17.74 26.13
C PHE A 79 3.25 -16.95 27.45
N ALA A 80 3.20 -15.62 27.38
CA ALA A 80 3.23 -14.77 28.56
C ALA A 80 1.89 -14.78 29.32
N GLU A 81 0.76 -14.82 28.60
CA GLU A 81 -0.59 -14.88 29.17
C GLU A 81 -0.90 -16.19 29.91
N GLU A 82 -0.30 -17.30 29.47
CA GLU A 82 -0.44 -18.62 30.11
C GLU A 82 0.31 -18.73 31.45
N ARG A 83 1.15 -17.74 31.81
CA ARG A 83 1.90 -17.75 33.07
C ARG A 83 1.14 -17.11 34.22
N GLU A 84 1.45 -17.56 35.43
CA GLU A 84 0.94 -16.94 36.64
C GLU A 84 1.39 -15.47 36.75
N PRO A 85 0.52 -14.56 37.22
CA PRO A 85 0.87 -13.17 37.47
C PRO A 85 2.10 -13.06 38.38
N GLY A 86 3.17 -12.43 37.88
CA GLY A 86 4.45 -12.29 38.59
C GLY A 86 5.52 -13.33 38.22
N ALA A 87 5.19 -14.36 37.44
CA ALA A 87 6.15 -15.34 36.90
C ALA A 87 6.79 -14.91 35.56
N ILE A 88 6.42 -13.73 35.05
CA ILE A 88 6.98 -13.16 33.83
C ILE A 88 8.20 -12.32 34.21
N GLU A 89 9.37 -12.70 33.70
CA GLU A 89 10.60 -11.95 33.92
C GLU A 89 10.58 -10.61 33.17
N GLY A 90 11.19 -9.57 33.76
CA GLY A 90 11.25 -8.24 33.15
C GLY A 90 11.91 -8.23 31.76
N ALA A 91 12.86 -9.13 31.50
CA ALA A 91 13.48 -9.29 30.18
C ALA A 91 12.49 -9.80 29.12
N THR A 92 11.53 -10.65 29.50
CA THR A 92 10.48 -11.13 28.60
C THR A 92 9.52 -9.98 28.23
N LEU A 93 9.15 -9.14 29.20
CA LEU A 93 8.32 -7.96 28.95
C LEU A 93 9.02 -6.92 28.06
N ASP A 94 10.32 -6.71 28.25
CA ASP A 94 11.13 -5.82 27.39
C ASP A 94 11.22 -6.36 25.95
N ASN A 95 11.44 -7.67 25.78
CA ASN A 95 11.45 -8.30 24.47
C ASN A 95 10.10 -8.21 23.76
N LEU A 96 8.99 -8.44 24.49
CA LEU A 96 7.63 -8.27 23.98
C LEU A 96 7.36 -6.82 23.56
N SER A 97 7.78 -5.84 24.36
CA SER A 97 7.65 -4.42 24.04
C SER A 97 8.42 -4.06 22.76
N LYS A 98 9.65 -4.55 22.61
CA LYS A 98 10.46 -4.35 21.40
C LYS A 98 9.84 -5.02 20.17
N LEU A 99 9.36 -6.25 20.28
CA LEU A 99 8.66 -6.95 19.21
C LEU A 99 7.36 -6.21 18.83
N GLY A 100 6.59 -5.75 19.80
CA GLY A 100 5.40 -4.93 19.59
C GLY A 100 5.71 -3.63 18.84
N ALA A 101 6.76 -2.91 19.26
CA ALA A 101 7.20 -1.68 18.59
C ALA A 101 7.63 -1.93 17.14
N LEU A 102 8.30 -3.05 16.87
CA LEU A 102 8.68 -3.45 15.52
C LEU A 102 7.45 -3.75 14.66
N VAL A 103 6.48 -4.53 15.16
CA VAL A 103 5.23 -4.83 14.45
C VAL A 103 4.45 -3.54 14.12
N VAL A 104 4.29 -2.63 15.10
CA VAL A 104 3.61 -1.34 14.89
C VAL A 104 4.31 -0.52 13.81
N LYS A 105 5.63 -0.46 13.83
CA LYS A 105 6.41 0.27 12.81
C LYS A 105 6.24 -0.36 11.42
N PHE A 106 6.22 -1.68 11.32
CA PHE A 106 5.99 -2.37 10.04
C PHE A 106 4.59 -2.10 9.50
N ARG A 107 3.55 -2.21 10.34
CA ARG A 107 2.17 -1.85 9.95
C ARG A 107 2.02 -0.40 9.51
N ALA A 108 2.68 0.54 10.20
CA ALA A 108 2.65 1.94 9.81
C ALA A 108 3.24 2.15 8.40
N VAL A 109 4.32 1.46 8.06
CA VAL A 109 4.94 1.53 6.73
C VAL A 109 4.07 0.85 5.67
N GLU A 110 3.47 -0.30 5.97
CA GLU A 110 2.53 -0.96 5.04
C GLU A 110 1.29 -0.11 4.76
N ASN A 111 0.72 0.53 5.79
CA ASN A 111 -0.42 1.43 5.65
C ASN A 111 -0.06 2.72 4.88
N GLN A 112 1.18 3.20 4.97
CA GLN A 112 1.65 4.33 4.15
C GLN A 112 1.81 3.97 2.67
N GLY A 113 2.14 2.71 2.35
CA GLY A 113 2.18 2.19 0.99
C GLY A 113 0.80 1.86 0.40
N ALA A 114 -0.18 1.56 1.25
CA ALA A 114 -1.56 1.26 0.88
C ALA A 114 -2.42 2.50 0.57
N GLY A 115 -1.81 3.67 0.38
CA GLY A 115 -2.46 4.98 0.21
C GLY A 115 -3.23 5.21 -1.10
N TYR A 116 -3.84 4.17 -1.68
CA TYR A 116 -4.86 4.34 -2.72
C TYR A 116 -6.13 3.61 -2.28
N ASP A 117 -6.80 4.18 -1.28
CA ASP A 117 -8.17 3.81 -0.99
C ASP A 117 -9.05 4.33 -2.13
N ARG A 118 -9.32 3.45 -3.10
CA ARG A 118 -10.17 3.73 -4.26
C ARG A 118 -11.53 4.28 -3.85
N ALA A 119 -12.08 3.77 -2.75
CA ALA A 119 -13.39 4.21 -2.27
C ALA A 119 -13.31 5.62 -1.72
N GLN A 120 -12.28 5.93 -0.91
CA GLN A 120 -12.06 7.28 -0.41
C GLN A 120 -11.83 8.28 -1.54
N VAL A 121 -10.95 7.96 -2.49
CA VAL A 121 -10.64 8.84 -3.65
C VAL A 121 -11.87 9.06 -4.53
N PHE A 122 -12.68 8.02 -4.74
CA PHE A 122 -13.95 8.16 -5.47
C PHE A 122 -14.91 9.13 -4.76
N LEU A 123 -15.05 9.01 -3.43
CA LEU A 123 -15.91 9.90 -2.65
C LEU A 123 -15.41 11.36 -2.66
N GLU A 124 -14.10 11.57 -2.52
CA GLU A 124 -13.48 12.90 -2.58
C GLU A 124 -13.70 13.56 -3.94
N ASN A 125 -13.50 12.82 -5.04
CA ASN A 125 -13.79 13.30 -6.39
C ASN A 125 -15.28 13.60 -6.59
N MET A 126 -16.17 12.75 -6.07
CA MET A 126 -17.61 12.98 -6.17
C MET A 126 -18.05 14.24 -5.43
N GLN A 127 -17.51 14.49 -4.23
CA GLN A 127 -17.81 15.71 -3.48
C GLN A 127 -17.36 16.95 -4.24
N TRP A 128 -16.19 16.91 -4.87
CA TRP A 128 -15.70 18.01 -5.70
C TRP A 128 -16.59 18.26 -6.93
N ILE A 129 -16.97 17.21 -7.67
CA ILE A 129 -17.86 17.33 -8.85
C ILE A 129 -19.21 17.92 -8.44
N VAL A 130 -19.80 17.45 -7.35
CA VAL A 130 -21.07 17.97 -6.84
C VAL A 130 -20.98 19.43 -6.44
N ALA A 131 -19.89 19.84 -5.79
CA ALA A 131 -19.65 21.24 -5.42
C ALA A 131 -19.52 22.12 -6.68
N TRP A 132 -18.76 21.68 -7.67
CA TRP A 132 -18.57 22.41 -8.92
C TRP A 132 -19.86 22.54 -9.74
N LEU A 133 -20.61 21.44 -9.90
CA LEU A 133 -21.87 21.42 -10.65
C LEU A 133 -22.94 22.29 -9.98
N ARG A 134 -22.99 22.31 -8.65
CA ARG A 134 -23.93 23.18 -7.91
C ARG A 134 -23.77 24.66 -8.29
N GLU A 135 -22.55 25.10 -8.54
CA GLU A 135 -22.23 26.49 -8.85
C GLU A 135 -22.27 26.80 -10.35
N ASN A 136 -21.94 25.82 -11.20
CA ASN A 136 -21.69 26.06 -12.63
C ASN A 136 -22.70 25.40 -13.58
N ASP A 137 -23.33 24.28 -13.17
CA ASP A 137 -24.30 23.55 -13.99
C ASP A 137 -25.33 22.77 -13.11
N PRO A 138 -26.38 23.45 -12.63
CA PRO A 138 -27.41 22.84 -11.80
C PRO A 138 -28.24 21.78 -12.53
N GLU A 139 -28.32 21.83 -13.86
CA GLU A 139 -29.01 20.82 -14.67
C GLU A 139 -28.18 19.53 -14.71
N GLY A 140 -26.86 19.65 -14.90
CA GLY A 140 -25.91 18.54 -14.80
C GLY A 140 -25.91 17.87 -13.42
N LEU A 141 -26.10 18.64 -12.34
CA LEU A 141 -26.24 18.08 -10.99
C LEU A 141 -27.50 17.20 -10.84
N LYS A 142 -28.63 17.57 -11.47
CA LYS A 142 -29.86 16.77 -11.41
C LYS A 142 -29.71 15.44 -12.14
N ILE A 143 -29.02 15.44 -13.29
CA ILE A 143 -28.74 14.23 -14.05
C ILE A 143 -27.81 13.32 -13.24
N LEU A 144 -26.74 13.87 -12.68
CA LEU A 144 -25.82 13.14 -11.81
C LEU A 144 -26.54 12.52 -10.60
N ALA A 145 -27.48 13.25 -9.99
CA ALA A 145 -28.28 12.75 -8.87
C ALA A 145 -29.23 11.60 -9.28
N ALA A 146 -29.79 11.66 -10.50
CA ALA A 146 -30.67 10.60 -11.01
C ALA A 146 -29.92 9.28 -11.23
N ASP A 147 -28.65 9.35 -11.64
CA ASP A 147 -27.82 8.17 -11.94
C ASP A 147 -26.91 7.74 -10.78
N PHE A 148 -26.94 8.44 -9.64
CA PHE A 148 -25.99 8.26 -8.53
C PHE A 148 -26.01 6.83 -7.95
N ASP A 149 -27.19 6.26 -7.76
CA ASP A 149 -27.35 4.92 -7.20
C ASP A 149 -26.81 3.84 -8.18
N ALA A 150 -27.04 4.02 -9.48
CA ALA A 150 -26.52 3.13 -10.50
C ALA A 150 -24.99 3.21 -10.58
N MET A 151 -24.43 4.42 -10.55
CA MET A 151 -22.98 4.65 -10.55
C MET A 151 -22.29 4.03 -9.32
N THR A 152 -22.85 4.21 -8.13
CA THR A 152 -22.28 3.66 -6.89
C THR A 152 -22.40 2.13 -6.82
N MET A 153 -23.48 1.54 -7.32
CA MET A 153 -23.59 0.08 -7.45
C MET A 153 -22.58 -0.50 -8.45
N GLN A 154 -22.37 0.16 -9.59
CA GLN A 154 -21.38 -0.28 -10.57
C GLN A 154 -19.96 -0.16 -9.99
N PHE A 155 -19.64 0.96 -9.36
CA PHE A 155 -18.34 1.17 -8.71
C PHE A 155 -18.07 0.14 -7.61
N LYS A 156 -19.08 -0.19 -6.78
CA LYS A 156 -18.99 -1.23 -5.76
C LYS A 156 -18.74 -2.61 -6.38
N THR A 157 -19.42 -2.92 -7.48
CA THR A 157 -19.25 -4.18 -8.22
C THR A 157 -17.84 -4.31 -8.79
N GLU A 158 -17.32 -3.24 -9.40
CA GLU A 158 -15.97 -3.21 -9.96
C GLU A 158 -14.90 -3.33 -8.86
N CYS A 159 -15.05 -2.61 -7.74
CA CYS A 159 -14.13 -2.69 -6.61
C CYS A 159 -14.15 -4.06 -5.91
N MET A 160 -15.32 -4.68 -5.74
CA MET A 160 -15.46 -6.00 -5.10
C MET A 160 -15.00 -7.15 -6.02
N SER A 161 -15.06 -6.98 -7.34
CA SER A 161 -14.60 -8.00 -8.30
C SER A 161 -13.07 -8.13 -8.38
N HIS A 162 -12.34 -7.06 -8.09
CA HIS A 162 -10.87 -7.02 -8.17
C HIS A 162 -10.17 -7.44 -6.87
N GLY A 163 -10.90 -7.87 -5.85
CA GLY A 163 -10.37 -8.41 -4.59
C GLY A 163 -10.18 -9.92 -4.54
N ASN A 164 -10.43 -10.64 -5.65
CA ASN A 164 -10.43 -12.11 -5.71
C ASN A 164 -9.47 -12.69 -6.76
N ALA A 165 -8.41 -11.96 -7.14
CA ALA A 165 -7.37 -12.43 -8.05
C ALA A 165 -5.97 -12.24 -7.44
#